data_AF-A0A7C5T5R3-F1
#
_entry.id   AF-A0A7C5T5R3-F1
#
_cell.length_a   1.000
_cell.length_b   1.000
_cell.length_c   1.000
_cell.angle_alpha   90.00
_cell.angle_beta   90.00
_cell.angle_gamma   90.00
#
_symmetry.space_group_name_H-M   'P 1'
#
loop_
_entity.id
_entity.type
_entity.pdbx_description
1 polymer ?
#
loop_
_entity_poly.entity_id
_entity_poly.type
_entity_poly.pdbx_seq_one_letter_code
_entity_poly.pdbx_strand_id
1 'polypeptide(L)' 'MFRLTADGLRCVLLPPEEWRVRRPQLEKYCNNGGSGCPIYAQYLAKKGAK' A
#
# COMPACT_ATOMS: atom_id res chain seq x y z
N MET A 1 -4.39 -4.01 4.02
CA MET A 1 -5.21 -2.98 4.72
C MET A 1 -4.93 -1.61 4.13
N PHE A 2 -5.96 -0.95 3.63
CA PHE A 2 -5.93 0.44 3.15
C PHE A 2 -6.70 1.30 4.14
N ARG A 3 -6.38 2.59 4.25
CA ARG A 3 -7.10 3.52 5.13
C ARG A 3 -7.37 4.82 4.40
N LEU A 4 -8.62 5.28 4.44
CA LEU A 4 -8.99 6.61 4.00
C LEU A 4 -8.37 7.64 4.94
N THR A 5 -7.65 8.58 4.36
CA THR A 5 -7.03 9.73 5.03
C THR A 5 -7.55 11.02 4.39
N ALA A 6 -7.32 12.17 5.03
CA ALA A 6 -7.72 13.47 4.47
C ALA A 6 -7.14 13.73 3.06
N ASP A 7 -5.97 13.13 2.75
CA ASP A 7 -5.30 13.16 1.45
C ASP A 7 -5.72 12.04 0.47
N GLY A 8 -6.74 11.24 0.82
CA GLY A 8 -7.23 10.13 0.01
C GLY A 8 -6.86 8.75 0.54
N LEU A 9 -6.96 7.73 -0.32
CA LEU A 9 -6.81 6.32 0.04
C LEU A 9 -5.33 5.94 0.14
N ARG A 10 -4.84 5.69 1.37
CA ARG A 10 -3.44 5.42 1.65
C ARG A 10 -3.20 3.94 1.98
N CYS A 11 -2.14 3.37 1.43
CA CYS A 11 -1.66 2.05 1.84
C CYS A 11 -1.02 2.13 3.24
N VAL A 12 -1.62 1.44 4.23
CA VAL A 12 -1.21 1.47 5.67
C VAL A 12 0.17 0.84 5.90
N LEU A 13 0.62 0.04 4.94
CA LEU A 13 1.90 -0.67 4.99
C LEU A 13 3.11 0.24 4.72
N LEU A 14 2.89 1.48 4.29
CA LEU A 14 3.94 2.47 4.12
C LEU A 14 3.78 3.64 5.11
N PRO A 15 4.90 4.17 5.63
CA PRO A 15 4.90 5.43 6.37
C PRO A 15 4.45 6.59 5.45
N PRO A 16 4.02 7.73 6.04
CA PRO A 16 3.41 8.82 5.27
C PRO A 16 4.38 9.45 4.28
N GLU A 17 5.65 9.54 4.68
CA GLU A 17 6.73 10.12 3.92
C GLU A 17 7.00 9.31 2.64
N GLU A 18 7.21 8.00 2.79
CA GLU A 18 7.37 7.09 1.65
C GLU A 18 6.12 7.02 0.78
N TRP A 19 4.92 7.10 1.39
CA TRP A 19 3.68 7.13 0.64
C TRP A 19 3.62 8.34 -0.28
N ARG A 20 4.00 9.55 0.15
CA ARG A 20 3.97 10.74 -0.73
C ARG A 20 4.84 10.57 -1.97
N VAL A 21 6.01 9.96 -1.84
CA VAL A 21 6.95 9.75 -2.95
C VAL A 21 6.46 8.65 -3.90
N ARG A 22 5.96 7.55 -3.34
CA ARG A 22 5.58 6.35 -4.12
C ARG A 22 4.10 6.33 -4.53
N ARG A 23 3.27 7.24 -4.00
CA ARG A 23 1.83 7.38 -4.29
C ARG A 23 1.52 7.28 -5.78
N PRO A 24 2.12 8.05 -6.71
CA PRO A 24 1.72 8.00 -8.12
C PRO A 24 1.90 6.60 -8.74
N GLN A 25 2.84 5.80 -8.25
CA GLN A 25 3.06 4.44 -8.73
C GLN A 25 2.19 3.41 -8.00
N LEU A 26 1.88 3.65 -6.73
CA LEU A 26 1.18 2.71 -5.85
C LEU A 26 -0.34 2.92 -5.79
N GLU A 27 -0.83 4.12 -6.06
CA GLU A 27 -2.24 4.51 -5.99
C GLU A 27 -3.11 3.61 -6.87
N LYS A 28 -2.66 3.29 -8.09
CA LYS A 28 -3.36 2.36 -8.99
C LYS A 28 -3.57 0.97 -8.39
N TYR A 29 -2.62 0.49 -7.59
CA TYR A 29 -2.75 -0.82 -6.94
C TYR A 29 -3.60 -0.73 -5.68
N CYS A 30 -3.48 0.33 -4.88
CA CYS A 30 -4.32 0.51 -3.69
C CYS A 30 -5.81 0.69 -4.08
N ASN A 31 -6.12 1.32 -5.23
CA ASN A 31 -7.49 1.37 -5.78
C ASN A 31 -8.00 0.00 -6.28
N ASN A 32 -7.12 -0.86 -6.80
CA ASN A 32 -7.46 -2.23 -7.21
C ASN A 32 -7.40 -3.25 -6.04
N GLY A 33 -7.67 -2.81 -4.81
CA GLY A 33 -7.67 -3.69 -3.63
C GLY A 33 -6.30 -4.29 -3.29
N GLY A 34 -5.20 -3.71 -3.77
CA GLY A 34 -3.83 -4.16 -3.54
C GLY A 34 -3.35 -5.26 -4.49
N SER A 35 -4.15 -5.65 -5.48
CA SER A 35 -3.78 -6.68 -6.44
C SER A 35 -2.61 -6.21 -7.31
N GLY A 36 -1.54 -7.00 -7.38
CA GLY A 36 -0.30 -6.65 -8.08
C GLY A 36 0.59 -5.61 -7.37
N CYS A 37 0.25 -5.18 -6.15
CA CYS A 37 1.10 -4.26 -5.38
C CYS A 37 2.33 -5.01 -4.83
N PRO A 38 3.57 -4.65 -5.22
CA PRO A 38 4.77 -5.34 -4.74
C PRO A 38 4.95 -5.20 -3.22
N ILE A 39 4.54 -4.06 -2.64
CA ILE A 39 4.61 -3.81 -1.20
C ILE A 39 3.62 -4.70 -0.45
N TYR A 40 2.40 -4.85 -0.98
CA TYR A 40 1.40 -5.73 -0.40
C TYR A 40 1.82 -7.20 -0.50
N ALA A 41 2.38 -7.61 -1.65
CA ALA A 41 2.91 -8.95 -1.85
C ALA A 41 4.06 -9.25 -0.87
N GLN A 42 5.01 -8.34 -0.69
CA GLN A 42 6.08 -8.50 0.31
C GLN A 42 5.55 -8.55 1.74
N TYR A 43 4.56 -7.73 2.08
CA TYR A 43 3.94 -7.79 3.39
C TYR A 43 3.24 -9.14 3.63
N LEU A 44 2.50 -9.66 2.65
CA LEU A 44 1.88 -10.99 2.74
C LEU A 44 2.93 -12.11 2.85
N ALA A 45 4.01 -12.04 2.08
CA ALA A 45 5.10 -13.01 2.18
C ALA A 45 5.76 -13.00 3.56
N LYS A 46 6.00 -11.80 4.13
CA LYS A 46 6.54 -11.66 5.49
C LYS A 46 5.55 -12.05 6.58
N LYS A 47 4.24 -11.84 6.38
CA LYS A 47 3.19 -12.18 7.33
C LYS A 47 2.77 -13.65 7.26
N GLY A 48 2.93 -14.28 6.09
CA GLY A 48 2.64 -15.69 5.83
C GLY A 48 3.81 -16.64 6.16
N ALA A 49 4.96 -16.11 6.55
CA ALA A 49 6.02 -16.89 7.18
C ALA A 49 5.62 -17.21 8.63
N LYS A 50 4.72 -18.18 8.81
CA LYS A 50 4.43 -18.82 10.08
C LYS A 50 4.26 -20.31 9.89
#